data_AF-A0A7W8S5K2-F1
#
_entry.id   AF-A0A7W8S5K2-F1
#
_cell.length_a   1.000
_cell.length_b   1.000
_cell.length_c   1.000
_cell.angle_alpha   90.00
_cell.angle_beta   90.00
_cell.angle_gamma   90.00
#
_symmetry.space_group_name_H-M   'P 1'
#
loop_
_entity.id
_entity.type
_entity.pdbx_description
1 polymer ?
#
loop_
_entity_poly.entity_id
_entity_poly.type
_entity_poly.pdbx_seq_one_letter_code
_entity_poly.pdbx_strand_id
1 'polypeptide(L)' 'MNRTRIAVAGAGYIGRVHLAVAQQSDACTLSAIVDPSPAAEAGVPLWSKDRVAASAWTTICSGCAAVSAAG' A
#
# COMPACT_ATOMS: atom_id res chain seq x y z
N MET A 1 -11.94 1.70 17.98
CA MET A 1 -10.68 2.38 17.59
C MET A 1 -10.64 2.46 16.07
N ASN A 2 -10.39 3.65 15.50
CA ASN A 2 -10.24 3.80 14.06
C ASN A 2 -8.81 3.39 13.69
N ARG A 3 -8.63 2.20 13.10
CA ARG A 3 -7.30 1.72 12.68
C ARG A 3 -6.81 2.57 11.53
N THR A 4 -5.54 3.00 11.60
CA THR A 4 -4.93 3.77 10.53
C THR A 4 -4.86 2.90 9.27
N ARG A 5 -5.53 3.34 8.22
CA ARG A 5 -5.49 2.65 6.95
C ARG A 5 -4.19 3.02 6.25
N ILE A 6 -3.47 2.04 5.72
CA ILE A 6 -2.18 2.29 5.08
C ILE A 6 -2.12 1.66 3.70
N ALA A 7 -1.42 2.32 2.79
CA ALA A 7 -1.11 1.79 1.48
C ALA A 7 0.40 1.77 1.28
N VAL A 8 0.90 0.72 0.63
CA VAL A 8 2.32 0.55 0.36
C VAL A 8 2.59 0.83 -1.12
N ALA A 9 3.44 1.81 -1.41
CA ALA A 9 3.93 2.03 -2.76
C ALA A 9 5.25 1.26 -2.97
N GLY A 10 5.20 0.26 -3.84
CA GLY A 10 6.26 -0.70 -4.17
C GLY A 10 6.20 -1.98 -3.34
N ALA A 11 6.23 -3.16 -3.97
CA ALA A 11 6.38 -4.47 -3.33
C ALA A 11 7.80 -5.04 -3.50
N GLY A 12 8.79 -4.14 -3.58
CA GLY A 12 10.21 -4.46 -3.46
C GLY A 12 10.60 -4.86 -2.03
N TYR A 13 11.90 -4.96 -1.75
CA TYR A 13 12.41 -5.45 -0.46
C TYR A 13 11.82 -4.70 0.74
N ILE A 14 11.88 -3.36 0.72
CA ILE A 14 11.35 -2.50 1.79
C ILE A 14 9.83 -2.62 1.88
N GLY A 15 9.14 -2.62 0.73
CA GLY A 15 7.68 -2.76 0.66
C GLY A 15 7.17 -4.04 1.30
N ARG A 16 7.79 -5.18 1.01
CA ARG A 16 7.42 -6.48 1.59
C ARG A 16 7.57 -6.52 3.10
N VAL A 17 8.59 -5.89 3.65
CA VAL A 17 8.75 -5.78 5.12
C VAL A 17 7.60 -4.98 5.72
N HIS A 18 7.24 -3.85 5.12
CA HIS A 18 6.11 -3.05 5.60
C HIS A 18 4.77 -3.77 5.45
N LEU A 19 4.59 -4.55 4.39
CA LEU A 19 3.43 -5.42 4.21
C LEU A 19 3.31 -6.45 5.32
N ALA A 20 4.41 -7.15 5.63
CA ALA A 20 4.43 -8.14 6.70
C ALA A 20 4.12 -7.54 8.08
N VAL A 21 4.71 -6.37 8.39
CA VAL A 21 4.46 -5.67 9.65
C VAL A 21 3.02 -5.14 9.70
N ALA A 22 2.51 -4.59 8.60
CA ALA A 22 1.14 -4.08 8.51
C ALA A 22 0.08 -5.18 8.72
N GLN A 23 0.33 -6.39 8.20
CA GLN A 23 -0.56 -7.53 8.35
C GLN A 23 -0.60 -8.08 9.79
N GLN A 24 0.48 -7.90 10.55
CA GLN A 24 0.61 -8.38 11.93
C GLN A 24 0.24 -7.32 12.97
N SER A 25 0.06 -6.07 12.55
CA SER A 25 -0.16 -4.94 13.45
C SER A 25 -1.64 -4.71 13.73
N ASP A 26 -1.99 -4.59 15.02
CA ASP A 26 -3.31 -4.14 15.43
C ASP A 26 -3.51 -2.62 15.30
N ALA A 27 -2.44 -1.85 15.08
CA ALA A 27 -2.51 -0.40 15.01
C ALA A 27 -3.00 0.10 13.63
N CYS A 28 -2.85 -0.70 12.58
CA CYS A 28 -3.16 -0.29 11.22
C CYS A 28 -3.85 -1.39 10.41
N THR A 29 -4.31 -1.04 9.23
CA THR A 29 -4.91 -1.99 8.28
C THR A 29 -4.37 -1.70 6.90
N LEU A 30 -3.73 -2.71 6.31
CA LEU A 30 -3.28 -2.63 4.92
C LEU A 30 -4.49 -2.52 3.99
N SER A 31 -4.56 -1.43 3.24
CA SER A 31 -5.69 -1.09 2.38
C SER A 31 -5.40 -1.23 0.88
N ALA A 32 -4.16 -1.03 0.43
CA ALA A 32 -3.78 -1.16 -0.97
C ALA A 32 -2.27 -1.34 -1.17
N ILE A 33 -1.89 -1.91 -2.32
CA ILE A 33 -0.52 -1.92 -2.82
C ILE A 33 -0.47 -1.29 -4.19
N VAL A 34 0.50 -0.41 -4.39
CA VAL A 34 0.80 0.20 -5.69
C VAL A 34 2.16 -0.29 -6.13
N ASP A 35 2.21 -1.25 -7.04
CA ASP A 35 3.49 -1.71 -7.60
C ASP A 35 3.27 -2.05 -9.09
N PRO A 36 4.02 -1.42 -10.01
CA PRO A 36 3.94 -1.73 -11.43
C PRO A 36 4.56 -3.09 -11.80
N SER A 37 5.29 -3.73 -10.88
CA SER A 37 5.95 -5.01 -11.09
C SER A 37 5.01 -6.18 -10.71
N PRO A 38 5.26 -7.39 -11.25
CA PRO A 38 4.48 -8.58 -10.91
C PRO A 38 4.72 -9.08 -9.48
N ALA A 39 5.59 -8.44 -8.70
CA ALA A 39 5.92 -8.84 -7.33
C ALA A 39 4.85 -8.44 -6.29
N ALA A 40 3.78 -7.78 -6.72
CA ALA A 40 2.73 -7.27 -5.86
C ALA A 40 1.72 -8.39 -5.53
N GLU A 41 1.93 -9.15 -4.46
CA GLU A 41 0.95 -10.12 -3.95
C GLU A 41 0.80 -9.95 -2.42
N ALA A 42 -0.39 -9.56 -1.96
CA ALA A 42 -0.66 -9.49 -0.51
C ALA A 42 -2.15 -9.58 -0.11
N GLY A 43 -3.02 -10.08 -0.99
CA GLY A 43 -4.46 -10.23 -0.68
C GLY A 43 -5.23 -8.92 -0.52
N VAL A 44 -4.65 -7.78 -0.92
CA VAL A 44 -5.29 -6.46 -0.99
C VAL A 44 -5.30 -5.96 -2.44
N PRO A 45 -6.16 -4.99 -2.80
CA PRO A 45 -6.20 -4.47 -4.16
C PRO A 45 -4.83 -4.00 -4.66
N LEU A 46 -4.47 -4.47 -5.86
CA LEU A 46 -3.24 -4.12 -6.56
C LEU A 46 -3.52 -3.02 -7.59
N TRP A 47 -2.66 -2.00 -7.63
CA TRP A 47 -2.77 -0.90 -8.59
C TRP A 47 -1.50 -0.78 -9.45
N SER A 48 -1.69 -0.79 -10.78
CA SER A 48 -0.64 -0.64 -11.79
C SER A 48 -0.33 0.82 -12.11
N LYS A 49 0.88 1.12 -12.60
CA LYS A 49 1.34 2.47 -13.04
C LYS A 49 0.34 3.25 -13.91
N ASP A 50 -0.40 2.57 -14.78
CA ASP A 50 -1.36 3.21 -15.71
C ASP A 50 -2.57 3.81 -14.97
N ARG A 51 -2.74 3.44 -13.70
CA ARG A 51 -3.76 3.95 -12.79
C ARG A 51 -3.17 4.80 -11.66
N VAL A 52 -1.85 5.06 -11.61
CA VAL A 52 -1.18 5.92 -10.58
C VAL A 52 -1.24 7.42 -10.94
N ALA A 53 -1.99 7.80 -11.98
CA ALA A 53 -2.26 9.21 -12.26
C ALA A 53 -3.07 9.82 -11.12
N ALA A 54 -2.44 10.69 -10.31
CA ALA A 54 -2.95 11.66 -9.32
C ALA A 54 -4.24 11.31 -8.53
N SER A 55 -5.34 10.98 -9.20
CA SER A 55 -6.58 10.39 -8.68
C SER A 55 -6.41 9.09 -7.89
N ALA A 56 -5.39 8.27 -8.19
CA ALA A 56 -5.09 7.03 -7.47
C ALA A 56 -4.83 7.30 -5.99
N TRP A 57 -4.04 8.34 -5.71
CA TRP A 57 -3.75 8.80 -4.36
C TRP A 57 -4.99 9.40 -3.72
N THR A 58 -5.91 10.02 -4.46
CA THR A 58 -7.18 10.50 -3.88
C THR A 58 -8.11 9.35 -3.47
N THR A 59 -8.16 8.25 -4.23
CA THR A 59 -8.95 7.05 -3.92
C THR A 59 -8.29 6.19 -2.84
N ILE A 60 -6.96 6.05 -2.87
CA ILE A 60 -6.19 5.31 -1.85
C ILE A 60 -6.11 6.12 -0.55
N CYS A 61 -5.86 7.43 -0.62
CA CYS A 61 -5.54 8.29 0.53
C CYS A 61 -6.71 9.14 1.03
N SER A 62 -7.94 9.00 0.53
CA SER A 62 -9.12 9.46 1.28
C SER A 62 -9.27 8.59 2.54
N GLY A 63 -8.43 8.86 3.54
CA GLY A 63 -8.35 8.15 4.82
C GLY A 63 -7.17 7.22 5.04
N CYS A 64 -6.21 7.07 4.10
CA CYS A 64 -4.99 6.28 4.32
C CYS A 64 -3.73 7.13 4.50
N ALA A 65 -2.90 6.79 5.48
CA ALA A 65 -1.51 7.23 5.54
C ALA A 65 -0.69 6.39 4.54
N ALA A 66 -0.15 7.01 3.49
CA ALA A 66 0.64 6.31 2.50
C ALA A 66 2.08 6.09 2.99
N VAL A 67 2.59 4.86 2.82
CA VAL A 67 3.99 4.51 3.05
C VAL A 67 4.65 4.37 1.69
N SER A 68 5.48 5.34 1.33
CA SER A 68 6.23 5.33 0.07
C SER A 68 7.61 4.71 0.31
N ALA A 69 7.84 3.50 -0.21
CA ALA A 69 9.18 2.95 -0.28
C ALA A 69 9.83 3.44 -1.58
N ALA A 70 10.37 4.65 -1.57
CA ALA A 70 11.26 5.11 -2.63
C ALA A 70 12.56 4.30 -2.54
N GLY A 71 12.79 3.44 -3.53
CA GLY A 71 14.01 2.68 -3.75
C GLY A 71 14.15 2.38 -5.22
#